data_AF-X0B636-F1
#
_entry.id   AF-X0B636-F1
#
_cell.length_a   1.000
_cell.length_b   1.000
_cell.length_c   1.000
_cell.angle_alpha   90.00
_cell.angle_beta   90.00
_cell.angle_gamma   90.00
#
_symmetry.space_group_name_H-M   'P 1'
#
loop_
_entity.id
_entity.type
_entity.pdbx_description
1 polymer ?
#
loop_
_entity_poly.entity_id
_entity_poly.type
_entity_poly.pdbx_seq_one_letter_code
_entity_poly.pdbx_strand_id
1 'polypeptide(L)'
;MNLLDPVVGARLLQSADPQEVEQVTHLLDALFVGDVDGRQLFADRMFGRGNPLTSARDSSAITDDVTDNINTNVDQGSTSTSPGGSDLGQLKDNITKLLPMINASPAQESPLLALKKKVEAIFNCGPDAAIFIFLKLQQSVTGSTYKRQGPRIEIDISANEETELNIDQSVSHLWKSCKMATTLILLFASSNDPACMQAALKLQSHSLGGLPTYESIQKTPSASLLQAFQRAKAVAVGEAKTTVMAVSLTDVHIFTLAKRGGAEQYFSFAHVFTLGVGPEGVMIWQAWGKHGYRLDEYLRDGHARLRDWDEADQFVRDFEKLASGKGMWNAKSNKLYKKLFLVDINQICGPNGPERPVTPRFKTWVRINTIENVTYDNITKFHWV
;
A
#
# COMPACT_ATOMS: atom_id res chain seq x y z
N MET A 1 20.91 -11.61 7.09
CA MET A 1 21.37 -12.60 6.09
C MET A 1 20.82 -12.14 4.75
N ASN A 2 21.66 -11.92 3.73
CA ASN A 2 21.20 -11.35 2.46
C ASN A 2 20.62 -12.45 1.57
N LEU A 3 19.29 -12.49 1.46
CA LEU A 3 18.55 -13.39 0.57
C LEU A 3 18.65 -13.00 -0.93
N LEU A 4 19.42 -11.94 -1.24
CA LEU A 4 19.73 -11.48 -2.60
C LEU A 4 21.22 -11.64 -2.96
N ASP A 5 21.97 -12.41 -2.17
CA ASP A 5 23.32 -12.84 -2.53
C ASP A 5 23.23 -14.12 -3.40
N PRO A 6 23.66 -14.09 -4.68
CA PRO A 6 23.61 -15.26 -5.54
C PRO A 6 24.43 -16.44 -5.02
N VAL A 7 25.44 -16.21 -4.17
CA VAL A 7 26.22 -17.29 -3.52
C VAL A 7 25.40 -17.99 -2.44
N VAL A 8 24.45 -17.30 -1.80
CA VAL A 8 23.53 -17.89 -0.83
C VAL A 8 22.44 -18.67 -1.56
N GLY A 9 21.81 -18.09 -2.59
CA GLY A 9 20.78 -18.78 -3.36
C GLY A 9 21.30 -20.00 -4.12
N ALA A 10 22.50 -19.92 -4.71
CA ALA A 10 23.16 -21.07 -5.34
C ALA A 10 23.38 -22.23 -4.34
N ARG A 11 23.79 -21.92 -3.10
CA ARG A 11 23.98 -22.93 -2.05
C ARG A 11 22.67 -23.54 -1.58
N LEU A 12 21.62 -22.73 -1.39
CA LEU A 12 20.29 -23.21 -1.04
C LEU A 12 19.76 -24.19 -2.09
N LEU A 13 19.89 -23.85 -3.39
CA LEU A 13 19.47 -24.71 -4.49
C LEU A 13 20.35 -25.99 -4.64
N GLN A 14 21.60 -25.96 -4.17
CA GLN A 14 22.47 -27.15 -4.11
C GLN A 14 22.19 -28.05 -2.89
N SER A 15 21.51 -27.54 -1.86
CA SER A 15 21.08 -28.30 -0.67
C SER A 15 19.61 -28.71 -0.70
N ALA A 16 18.82 -28.13 -1.60
CA ALA A 16 17.40 -28.41 -1.77
C ALA A 16 17.17 -29.82 -2.35
N ASP A 17 16.05 -30.43 -2.01
CA ASP A 17 15.65 -31.71 -2.60
C ASP A 17 15.04 -31.53 -4.01
N PRO A 18 14.92 -32.61 -4.83
CA PRO A 18 14.40 -32.49 -6.20
C PRO A 18 12.98 -31.92 -6.29
N GLN A 19 12.14 -32.15 -5.28
CA GLN A 19 10.76 -31.66 -5.24
C GLN A 19 10.72 -30.16 -4.89
N GLU A 20 11.59 -29.68 -4.01
CA GLU A 20 11.79 -28.25 -3.77
C GLU A 20 12.28 -27.53 -5.05
N VAL A 21 13.23 -28.14 -5.79
CA VAL A 21 13.74 -27.59 -7.06
C VAL A 21 12.65 -27.55 -8.14
N GLU A 22 11.79 -28.57 -8.22
CA GLU A 22 10.63 -28.61 -9.12
C GLU A 22 9.59 -27.52 -8.75
N GLN A 23 9.26 -27.36 -7.47
CA GLN A 23 8.38 -26.30 -7.00
C GLN A 23 8.92 -24.89 -7.31
N VAL A 24 10.22 -24.66 -7.11
CA VAL A 24 10.88 -23.40 -7.51
C VAL A 24 10.84 -23.19 -9.02
N THR A 25 10.95 -24.26 -9.82
CA THR A 25 10.80 -24.20 -11.28
C THR A 25 9.40 -23.75 -11.68
N HIS A 26 8.35 -24.41 -11.16
CA HIS A 26 6.95 -24.04 -11.43
C HIS A 26 6.61 -22.62 -10.96
N LEU A 27 7.14 -22.17 -9.82
CA LEU A 27 6.96 -20.79 -9.34
C LEU A 27 7.63 -19.78 -10.28
N LEU A 28 8.82 -20.07 -10.82
CA LEU A 28 9.47 -19.21 -11.82
C LEU A 28 8.69 -19.19 -13.13
N ASP A 29 8.18 -20.32 -13.60
CA ASP A 29 7.38 -20.41 -14.82
C ASP A 29 6.07 -19.63 -14.69
N ALA A 30 5.41 -19.70 -13.53
CA ALA A 30 4.18 -18.97 -13.22
C ALA A 30 4.40 -17.46 -13.00
N LEU A 31 5.57 -17.05 -12.47
CA LEU A 31 5.92 -15.64 -12.27
C LEU A 31 6.34 -14.93 -13.57
N PHE A 32 6.82 -15.67 -14.56
CA PHE A 32 7.37 -15.14 -15.81
C PHE A 32 6.70 -15.73 -17.06
N VAL A 33 5.39 -15.95 -17.01
CA VAL A 33 4.59 -16.48 -18.15
C VAL A 33 4.79 -15.59 -19.39
N GLY A 34 5.47 -16.13 -20.40
CA GLY A 34 5.79 -15.44 -21.66
C GLY A 34 7.05 -14.56 -21.63
N ASP A 35 7.72 -14.39 -20.48
CA ASP A 35 8.95 -13.59 -20.32
C ASP A 35 10.15 -14.50 -19.98
N VAL A 36 10.56 -15.31 -20.97
CA VAL A 36 11.66 -16.29 -20.83
C VAL A 36 12.99 -15.60 -20.50
N ASP A 37 13.23 -14.41 -21.04
CA ASP A 37 14.47 -13.65 -20.77
C ASP A 37 14.46 -13.04 -19.37
N GLY A 38 13.32 -12.51 -18.90
CA GLY A 38 13.14 -12.05 -17.52
C GLY A 38 13.27 -13.17 -16.50
N ARG A 39 12.65 -14.33 -16.78
CA ARG A 39 12.80 -15.58 -15.99
C ARG A 39 14.28 -15.95 -15.84
N GLN A 40 15.00 -16.01 -16.96
CA GLN A 40 16.41 -16.39 -17.00
C GLN A 40 17.29 -15.38 -16.25
N LEU A 41 17.07 -14.08 -16.46
CA LEU A 41 17.80 -13.01 -15.78
C LEU A 41 17.55 -13.01 -14.26
N PHE A 42 16.34 -13.35 -13.83
CA PHE A 42 16.00 -13.51 -12.42
C PHE A 42 16.65 -14.76 -11.81
N ALA A 43 16.58 -15.91 -12.49
CA ALA A 43 17.18 -17.16 -12.04
C ALA A 43 18.72 -17.05 -11.91
N ASP A 44 19.40 -16.48 -12.92
CA ASP A 44 20.84 -16.17 -12.90
C ASP A 44 21.24 -15.29 -11.70
N ARG A 45 20.37 -14.34 -11.34
CA ARG A 45 20.62 -13.35 -10.28
C ARG A 45 20.35 -13.89 -8.89
N MET A 46 19.37 -14.78 -8.73
CA MET A 46 19.00 -15.37 -7.44
C MET A 46 19.83 -16.62 -7.11
N PHE A 47 20.07 -17.50 -8.09
CA PHE A 47 20.67 -18.81 -7.88
C PHE A 47 22.03 -19.00 -8.57
N GLY A 48 22.59 -17.93 -9.15
CA GLY A 48 23.86 -17.95 -9.88
C GLY A 48 23.74 -18.53 -11.30
N ARG A 49 24.74 -18.26 -12.15
CA ARG A 49 24.76 -18.73 -13.54
C ARG A 49 25.02 -20.22 -13.64
N GLY A 50 24.34 -20.89 -14.58
CA GLY A 50 24.57 -22.30 -14.91
C GLY A 50 23.98 -23.29 -13.89
N ASN A 51 22.92 -22.88 -13.17
CA ASN A 51 22.18 -23.75 -12.25
C ASN A 51 21.08 -24.55 -13.01
N PRO A 52 20.52 -25.64 -12.45
CA PRO A 52 19.56 -26.50 -13.15
C PRO A 52 18.29 -25.79 -13.67
N LEU A 53 17.83 -24.72 -13.01
CA LEU A 53 16.66 -23.94 -13.41
C LEU A 53 16.88 -23.18 -14.74
N THR A 54 18.15 -23.04 -15.17
CA THR A 54 18.57 -22.26 -16.36
C THR A 54 18.85 -23.13 -17.59
N SER A 55 18.90 -24.45 -17.44
CA SER A 55 19.18 -25.41 -18.52
C SER A 55 17.93 -26.02 -19.17
N ALA A 56 16.76 -25.41 -19.01
CA ALA A 56 15.47 -25.88 -19.56
C ALA A 56 15.31 -25.62 -21.07
N ARG A 57 16.33 -25.98 -21.87
CA ARG A 57 16.29 -26.00 -23.34
C ARG A 57 16.81 -27.35 -23.81
N ASP A 58 16.14 -27.90 -24.82
CA ASP A 58 16.47 -29.15 -25.52
C ASP A 58 16.31 -30.46 -24.72
N SER A 59 15.05 -30.84 -24.46
CA SER A 59 14.58 -32.23 -24.53
C SER A 59 13.06 -32.33 -24.63
N SER A 60 12.55 -32.95 -25.69
CA SER A 60 11.11 -33.21 -25.88
C SER A 60 10.87 -34.60 -26.48
N ALA A 61 10.53 -35.59 -25.64
CA ALA A 61 10.16 -36.93 -26.08
C ALA A 61 9.22 -37.65 -25.08
N ILE A 62 7.94 -37.65 -25.45
CA ILE A 62 6.84 -38.61 -25.21
C ILE A 62 7.28 -40.03 -24.77
N THR A 63 6.66 -40.61 -23.71
CA THR A 63 5.83 -41.87 -23.73
C THR A 63 5.36 -42.33 -22.34
N ASP A 64 4.05 -42.33 -22.16
CA ASP A 64 3.17 -43.43 -21.70
C ASP A 64 3.54 -44.37 -20.51
N ASP A 65 2.77 -44.19 -19.43
CA ASP A 65 1.88 -45.21 -18.80
C ASP A 65 2.43 -46.30 -17.83
N VAL A 66 1.46 -46.89 -17.11
CA VAL A 66 1.47 -48.03 -16.18
C VAL A 66 1.75 -47.74 -14.70
N THR A 67 0.77 -48.12 -13.88
CA THR A 67 0.69 -48.07 -12.41
C THR A 67 1.49 -49.18 -11.71
N ASP A 68 1.87 -48.96 -10.45
CA ASP A 68 1.36 -49.83 -9.37
C ASP A 68 1.40 -49.19 -7.96
N ASN A 69 0.76 -49.85 -7.00
CA ASN A 69 0.56 -49.43 -5.61
C ASN A 69 1.62 -50.00 -4.66
N ILE A 70 1.72 -49.44 -3.43
CA ILE A 70 1.48 -50.18 -2.16
C ILE A 70 1.49 -49.24 -0.95
N ASN A 71 0.67 -49.57 0.06
CA ASN A 71 0.52 -48.83 1.32
C ASN A 71 1.76 -48.90 2.24
N THR A 72 1.86 -47.90 3.13
CA THR A 72 2.16 -48.18 4.55
C THR A 72 1.41 -47.22 5.47
N ASN A 73 0.49 -47.74 6.29
CA ASN A 73 -0.05 -47.02 7.44
C ASN A 73 1.00 -46.98 8.56
N VAL A 74 1.20 -45.81 9.17
CA VAL A 74 1.66 -45.71 10.56
C VAL A 74 0.74 -44.74 11.28
N ASP A 75 -0.19 -45.30 12.05
CA ASP A 75 -1.11 -44.55 12.91
C ASP A 75 -0.48 -44.40 14.31
N GLN A 76 -0.20 -43.17 14.72
CA GLN A 76 0.13 -42.81 16.10
C GLN A 76 -0.49 -41.46 16.46
N GLY A 77 -1.72 -41.50 16.95
CA GLY A 77 -2.40 -40.31 17.47
C GLY A 77 -1.67 -39.68 18.66
N SER A 78 -1.53 -38.35 18.64
CA SER A 78 -1.19 -37.54 19.81
C SER A 78 -2.20 -36.40 19.94
N THR A 79 -3.03 -36.47 20.99
CA THR A 79 -4.10 -35.50 21.25
C THR A 79 -3.53 -34.19 21.77
N SER A 80 -3.24 -33.26 20.85
CA SER A 80 -3.05 -31.85 21.17
C SER A 80 -4.27 -31.03 20.76
N THR A 81 -4.87 -30.32 21.70
CA THR A 81 -6.00 -29.41 21.44
C THR A 81 -5.49 -28.16 20.74
N SER A 82 -5.49 -28.17 19.41
CA SER A 82 -5.02 -27.05 18.59
C SER A 82 -6.06 -25.93 18.51
N PRO A 83 -5.74 -24.68 18.94
CA PRO A 83 -6.67 -23.55 18.92
C PRO A 83 -6.75 -22.90 17.53
N GLY A 84 -7.11 -23.66 16.50
CA GLY A 84 -7.09 -23.22 15.09
C GLY A 84 -8.38 -22.62 14.53
N GLY A 85 -9.46 -22.52 15.32
CA GLY A 85 -10.82 -22.25 14.81
C GLY A 85 -11.41 -20.87 15.09
N SER A 86 -10.75 -19.98 15.82
CA SER A 86 -11.33 -18.72 16.30
C SER A 86 -11.41 -17.62 15.23
N ASP A 87 -10.27 -17.31 14.60
CA ASP A 87 -10.05 -16.01 13.97
C ASP A 87 -10.84 -15.87 12.66
N LEU A 88 -11.00 -16.97 11.92
CA LEU A 88 -11.77 -17.03 10.68
C LEU A 88 -13.28 -16.78 10.91
N GLY A 89 -13.84 -17.31 12.00
CA GLY A 89 -15.21 -17.05 12.40
C GLY A 89 -15.40 -15.60 12.81
N GLN A 90 -14.51 -15.09 13.67
CA GLN A 90 -14.54 -13.70 14.12
C GLN A 90 -14.40 -12.69 12.97
N LEU A 91 -13.60 -12.98 11.94
CA LEU A 91 -13.51 -12.14 10.74
C LEU A 91 -14.82 -12.13 9.95
N LYS A 92 -15.46 -13.30 9.73
CA LYS A 92 -16.76 -13.40 9.03
C LYS A 92 -17.87 -12.64 9.78
N ASP A 93 -17.93 -12.75 11.10
CA ASP A 93 -18.88 -12.00 11.94
C ASP A 93 -18.62 -10.48 11.88
N ASN A 94 -17.35 -10.06 11.98
CA ASN A 94 -16.96 -8.66 11.86
C ASN A 94 -17.33 -8.07 10.49
N ILE A 95 -17.13 -8.80 9.40
CA ILE A 95 -17.50 -8.36 8.05
C ILE A 95 -19.03 -8.27 7.89
N THR A 96 -19.78 -9.26 8.38
CA THR A 96 -21.25 -9.25 8.38
C THR A 96 -21.82 -8.05 9.14
N LYS A 97 -21.20 -7.70 10.27
CA LYS A 97 -21.52 -6.50 11.07
C LYS A 97 -21.08 -5.19 10.41
N LEU A 98 -19.98 -5.20 9.65
CA LEU A 98 -19.41 -4.04 8.98
C LEU A 98 -20.20 -3.62 7.74
N LEU A 99 -20.68 -4.59 6.95
CA LEU A 99 -21.47 -4.38 5.71
C LEU A 99 -22.55 -3.29 5.84
N PRO A 100 -23.52 -3.36 6.78
CA PRO A 100 -24.55 -2.33 6.90
C PRO A 100 -23.99 -0.95 7.27
N MET A 101 -22.85 -0.87 7.96
CA MET A 101 -22.21 0.41 8.33
C MET A 101 -21.53 1.06 7.14
N ILE A 102 -20.85 0.29 6.28
CA ILE A 102 -20.16 0.83 5.09
C ILE A 102 -21.12 1.04 3.91
N ASN A 103 -22.20 0.26 3.83
CA ASN A 103 -23.29 0.47 2.87
C ASN A 103 -24.25 1.60 3.25
N ALA A 104 -24.26 2.03 4.53
CA ALA A 104 -25.05 3.17 4.96
C ALA A 104 -24.74 4.41 4.11
N SER A 105 -25.74 4.89 3.39
CA SER A 105 -25.73 6.21 2.80
C SER A 105 -26.31 7.17 3.84
N PRO A 106 -25.51 8.05 4.47
CA PRO A 106 -26.04 9.06 5.38
C PRO A 106 -26.97 10.05 4.64
N ALA A 107 -27.49 11.04 5.37
CA ALA A 107 -28.08 12.21 4.75
C ALA A 107 -27.09 12.86 3.75
N GLN A 108 -27.61 13.67 2.82
CA GLN A 108 -26.83 14.29 1.75
C GLN A 108 -25.93 15.42 2.28
N GLU A 109 -24.87 15.01 2.97
CA GLU A 109 -23.82 15.85 3.54
C GLU A 109 -22.79 16.23 2.48
N SER A 110 -21.88 17.15 2.82
CA SER A 110 -20.82 17.53 1.90
C SER A 110 -19.85 16.37 1.62
N PRO A 111 -19.18 16.36 0.46
CA PRO A 111 -18.29 15.26 0.07
C PRO A 111 -17.14 15.03 1.06
N LEU A 112 -16.65 16.08 1.71
CA LEU A 112 -15.61 16.00 2.74
C LEU A 112 -16.10 15.27 4.02
N LEU A 113 -17.30 15.61 4.51
CA LEU A 113 -17.90 14.97 5.69
C LEU A 113 -18.31 13.52 5.38
N ALA A 114 -18.88 13.28 4.20
CA ALA A 114 -19.19 11.94 3.72
C ALA A 114 -17.94 11.06 3.62
N LEU A 115 -16.83 11.58 3.08
CA LEU A 115 -15.54 10.87 2.99
C LEU A 115 -15.01 10.53 4.38
N LYS A 116 -15.04 11.47 5.34
CA LYS A 116 -14.67 11.20 6.74
C LYS A 116 -15.46 10.01 7.31
N LYS A 117 -16.79 10.07 7.22
CA LYS A 117 -17.68 9.03 7.77
C LYS A 117 -17.49 7.68 7.09
N LYS A 118 -17.32 7.65 5.76
CA LYS A 118 -17.08 6.41 4.99
C LYS A 118 -15.79 5.72 5.43
N VAL A 119 -14.75 6.51 5.68
CA VAL A 119 -13.42 6.03 6.13
C VAL A 119 -13.45 5.56 7.58
N GLU A 120 -14.09 6.31 8.47
CA GLU A 120 -14.27 5.89 9.88
C GLU A 120 -15.10 4.62 9.99
N ALA A 121 -16.20 4.51 9.23
CA ALA A 121 -17.09 3.36 9.25
C ALA A 121 -16.38 2.03 8.94
N ILE A 122 -15.37 2.04 8.05
CA ILE A 122 -14.60 0.86 7.64
C ILE A 122 -13.80 0.26 8.81
N PHE A 123 -13.37 1.08 9.78
CA PHE A 123 -12.60 0.62 10.95
C PHE A 123 -13.48 0.28 12.17
N ASN A 124 -14.81 0.45 12.09
CA ASN A 124 -15.73 0.16 13.20
C ASN A 124 -15.70 -1.30 13.69
N CYS A 125 -15.23 -2.24 12.86
CA CYS A 125 -15.07 -3.66 13.21
C CYS A 125 -13.59 -4.10 13.25
N GLY A 126 -12.67 -3.16 13.48
CA GLY A 126 -11.23 -3.44 13.63
C GLY A 126 -10.42 -3.35 12.33
N PRO A 127 -9.08 -3.41 12.44
CA PRO A 127 -8.18 -3.25 11.30
C PRO A 127 -8.26 -4.41 10.30
N ASP A 128 -8.53 -5.63 10.75
CA ASP A 128 -8.49 -6.83 9.89
C ASP A 128 -9.69 -6.88 8.93
N ALA A 129 -10.87 -6.51 9.43
CA ALA A 129 -12.06 -6.28 8.61
C ALA A 129 -11.84 -5.13 7.59
N ALA A 130 -11.15 -4.06 8.00
CA ALA A 130 -10.80 -2.95 7.12
C ALA A 130 -9.78 -3.36 6.03
N ILE A 131 -8.79 -4.21 6.37
CA ILE A 131 -7.84 -4.80 5.43
C ILE A 131 -8.58 -5.65 4.40
N PHE A 132 -9.48 -6.54 4.83
CA PHE A 132 -10.25 -7.40 3.92
C PHE A 132 -11.10 -6.58 2.93
N ILE A 133 -11.85 -5.58 3.41
CA ILE A 133 -12.63 -4.67 2.56
C ILE A 133 -11.74 -3.88 1.58
N PHE A 134 -10.55 -3.43 2.01
CA PHE A 134 -9.59 -2.79 1.11
C PHE A 134 -9.03 -3.75 0.06
N LEU A 135 -8.70 -5.00 0.44
CA LEU A 135 -8.15 -6.01 -0.47
C LEU A 135 -9.17 -6.43 -1.52
N LYS A 136 -10.42 -6.73 -1.14
CA LYS A 136 -11.51 -7.02 -2.10
C LYS A 136 -11.75 -5.83 -3.04
N LEU A 137 -11.79 -4.60 -2.52
CA LEU A 137 -11.89 -3.39 -3.35
C LEU A 137 -10.69 -3.25 -4.33
N GLN A 138 -9.46 -3.49 -3.86
CA GLN A 138 -8.26 -3.47 -4.70
C GLN A 138 -8.30 -4.55 -5.79
N GLN A 139 -8.67 -5.78 -5.44
CA GLN A 139 -8.81 -6.91 -6.37
C GLN A 139 -9.87 -6.61 -7.43
N SER A 140 -11.09 -6.21 -7.03
CA SER A 140 -12.18 -5.88 -7.95
C SER A 140 -11.83 -4.74 -8.88
N VAL A 141 -11.18 -3.68 -8.40
CA VAL A 141 -10.71 -2.58 -9.27
C VAL A 141 -9.62 -3.08 -10.21
N THR A 142 -8.60 -3.80 -9.73
CA THR A 142 -7.49 -4.30 -10.56
C THR A 142 -8.00 -5.18 -11.71
N GLY A 143 -8.75 -6.24 -11.38
CA GLY A 143 -9.30 -7.21 -12.34
C GLY A 143 -10.55 -6.72 -13.08
N SER A 144 -11.08 -5.54 -12.72
CA SER A 144 -12.34 -4.99 -13.25
C SER A 144 -13.54 -5.93 -13.08
N THR A 145 -13.59 -6.70 -11.98
CA THR A 145 -14.62 -7.72 -11.69
C THR A 145 -15.85 -7.20 -10.96
N TYR A 146 -15.91 -5.89 -10.66
CA TYR A 146 -17.08 -5.25 -10.05
C TYR A 146 -18.26 -5.14 -11.04
N LYS A 147 -19.50 -5.21 -10.54
CA LYS A 147 -20.69 -4.96 -11.36
C LYS A 147 -21.02 -3.46 -11.32
N ARG A 148 -21.41 -2.84 -12.43
CA ARG A 148 -21.79 -1.42 -12.48
C ARG A 148 -23.31 -1.26 -12.63
N GLN A 149 -23.93 -0.63 -11.64
CA GLN A 149 -25.37 -0.32 -11.64
C GLN A 149 -25.56 1.20 -11.74
N GLY A 150 -25.48 1.73 -12.96
CA GLY A 150 -25.56 3.16 -13.24
C GLY A 150 -24.44 3.96 -12.54
N PRO A 151 -24.77 4.81 -11.54
CA PRO A 151 -23.75 5.51 -10.74
C PRO A 151 -23.04 4.60 -9.72
N ARG A 152 -23.66 3.48 -9.32
CA ARG A 152 -23.16 2.57 -8.28
C ARG A 152 -22.22 1.50 -8.83
N ILE A 153 -21.35 1.01 -7.96
CA ILE A 153 -20.36 -0.03 -8.17
C ILE A 153 -20.56 -1.08 -7.07
N GLU A 154 -20.87 -2.29 -7.49
CA GLU A 154 -21.08 -3.46 -6.65
C GLU A 154 -19.76 -4.21 -6.50
N ILE A 155 -19.23 -4.21 -5.28
CA ILE A 155 -18.03 -4.95 -4.86
C ILE A 155 -18.51 -6.23 -4.20
N ASP A 156 -18.32 -7.35 -4.88
CA ASP A 156 -18.57 -8.68 -4.32
C ASP A 156 -17.52 -8.98 -3.24
N ILE A 157 -17.95 -9.20 -2.01
CA ILE A 157 -17.07 -9.53 -0.88
C ILE A 157 -17.08 -11.01 -0.51
N SER A 158 -17.75 -11.86 -1.30
CA SER A 158 -17.75 -13.31 -1.07
C SER A 158 -16.30 -13.83 -1.00
N ALA A 159 -16.01 -14.58 0.05
CA ALA A 159 -14.80 -15.38 0.14
C ALA A 159 -15.09 -16.70 -0.58
N ASN A 160 -14.61 -16.83 -1.82
CA ASN A 160 -14.86 -18.03 -2.63
C ASN A 160 -13.99 -19.21 -2.19
N GLU A 161 -12.92 -18.94 -1.43
CA GLU A 161 -12.05 -19.95 -0.83
C GLU A 161 -11.63 -19.55 0.58
N GLU A 162 -11.35 -20.53 1.44
CA GLU A 162 -10.81 -20.27 2.80
C GLU A 162 -9.39 -19.68 2.75
N THR A 163 -8.66 -19.93 1.66
CA THR A 163 -7.39 -19.31 1.27
C THR A 163 -7.45 -17.78 1.14
N GLU A 164 -8.60 -17.19 0.76
CA GLU A 164 -8.75 -15.73 0.65
C GLU A 164 -8.84 -15.01 2.00
N LEU A 165 -9.23 -15.71 3.06
CA LEU A 165 -9.47 -15.13 4.39
C LEU A 165 -8.28 -15.27 5.35
N ASN A 166 -7.24 -16.00 4.95
CA ASN A 166 -6.02 -16.11 5.74
C ASN A 166 -5.16 -14.85 5.56
N ILE A 167 -5.46 -13.81 6.35
CA ILE A 167 -4.68 -12.57 6.44
C ILE A 167 -3.34 -12.87 7.12
N ASP A 168 -2.40 -13.41 6.34
CA ASP A 168 -1.07 -13.80 6.80
C ASP A 168 -0.31 -12.64 7.49
N GLN A 169 0.68 -12.99 8.31
CA GLN A 169 1.53 -12.03 9.02
C GLN A 169 2.25 -11.06 8.07
N SER A 170 2.52 -11.41 6.80
CA SER A 170 3.01 -10.45 5.78
C SER A 170 2.00 -9.33 5.49
N VAL A 171 0.70 -9.63 5.54
CA VAL A 171 -0.42 -8.69 5.30
C VAL A 171 -0.61 -7.73 6.48
N SER A 172 -0.20 -8.12 7.70
CA SER A 172 -0.22 -7.26 8.90
C SER A 172 0.53 -5.93 8.75
N HIS A 173 1.42 -5.84 7.74
CA HIS A 173 2.19 -4.64 7.42
C HIS A 173 1.48 -3.71 6.41
N LEU A 174 0.35 -4.11 5.81
CA LEU A 174 -0.37 -3.31 4.81
C LEU A 174 -1.15 -2.13 5.42
N TRP A 175 -1.92 -2.31 6.49
CA TRP A 175 -2.56 -1.17 7.15
C TRP A 175 -1.51 -0.18 7.71
N LYS A 176 -0.32 -0.68 8.13
CA LYS A 176 0.86 0.14 8.48
C LYS A 176 1.33 1.04 7.33
N SER A 177 0.93 0.77 6.09
CA SER A 177 1.37 1.52 4.93
C SER A 177 0.62 2.83 4.74
N CYS A 178 1.36 3.93 4.84
CA CYS A 178 0.99 5.25 4.29
C CYS A 178 0.34 5.18 2.89
N LYS A 179 0.82 4.26 2.04
CA LYS A 179 0.32 4.02 0.69
C LYS A 179 -1.09 3.41 0.69
N MET A 180 -1.35 2.41 1.55
CA MET A 180 -2.68 1.76 1.63
C MET A 180 -3.74 2.77 2.07
N ALA A 181 -3.45 3.54 3.13
CA ALA A 181 -4.29 4.64 3.59
C ALA A 181 -4.55 5.66 2.47
N THR A 182 -3.51 6.10 1.76
CA THR A 182 -3.64 7.03 0.63
C THR A 182 -4.51 6.47 -0.50
N THR A 183 -4.29 5.22 -0.90
CA THR A 183 -5.05 4.56 -1.97
C THR A 183 -6.52 4.41 -1.61
N LEU A 184 -6.85 4.01 -0.37
CA LEU A 184 -8.23 3.90 0.11
C LEU A 184 -8.98 5.23 -0.02
N ILE A 185 -8.37 6.33 0.43
CA ILE A 185 -8.95 7.68 0.32
C ILE A 185 -9.14 8.11 -1.13
N LEU A 186 -8.16 7.87 -2.01
CA LEU A 186 -8.26 8.21 -3.42
C LEU A 186 -9.31 7.38 -4.16
N LEU A 187 -9.46 6.09 -3.83
CA LEU A 187 -10.50 5.24 -4.40
C LEU A 187 -11.90 5.77 -4.04
N PHE A 188 -12.14 6.20 -2.79
CA PHE A 188 -13.41 6.87 -2.46
C PHE A 188 -13.58 8.22 -3.16
N ALA A 189 -12.55 9.07 -3.19
CA ALA A 189 -12.63 10.39 -3.82
C ALA A 189 -12.77 10.36 -5.36
N SER A 190 -12.27 9.32 -6.03
CA SER A 190 -12.36 9.18 -7.49
C SER A 190 -13.79 9.09 -8.01
N SER A 191 -14.01 9.44 -9.29
CA SER A 191 -15.28 9.18 -9.97
C SER A 191 -15.53 7.68 -10.15
N ASN A 192 -16.71 7.32 -10.67
CA ASN A 192 -17.05 5.94 -11.06
C ASN A 192 -16.61 5.60 -12.50
N ASP A 193 -15.71 6.39 -13.09
CA ASP A 193 -15.03 6.03 -14.33
C ASP A 193 -13.93 4.99 -14.03
N PRO A 194 -13.89 3.83 -14.74
CA PRO A 194 -12.85 2.84 -14.60
C PRO A 194 -11.43 3.40 -14.69
N ALA A 195 -11.16 4.36 -15.60
CA ALA A 195 -9.82 4.92 -15.76
C ALA A 195 -9.41 5.77 -14.53
N CYS A 196 -10.33 6.58 -13.98
CA CYS A 196 -10.09 7.32 -12.74
C CYS A 196 -9.81 6.41 -11.53
N MET A 197 -10.55 5.30 -11.37
CA MET A 197 -10.31 4.35 -10.28
C MET A 197 -8.98 3.60 -10.44
N GLN A 198 -8.65 3.16 -11.66
CA GLN A 198 -7.36 2.53 -11.97
C GLN A 198 -6.19 3.51 -11.74
N ALA A 199 -6.35 4.80 -12.08
CA ALA A 199 -5.34 5.82 -11.80
C ALA A 199 -5.12 6.05 -10.29
N ALA A 200 -6.22 6.11 -9.52
CA ALA A 200 -6.18 6.21 -8.05
C ALA A 200 -5.46 5.00 -7.41
N LEU A 201 -5.76 3.78 -7.86
CA LEU A 201 -5.10 2.55 -7.40
C LEU A 201 -3.62 2.51 -7.79
N LYS A 202 -3.31 2.83 -9.05
CA LYS A 202 -1.95 2.81 -9.60
C LYS A 202 -1.01 3.72 -8.84
N LEU A 203 -1.44 4.94 -8.49
CA LEU A 203 -0.56 6.03 -8.00
C LEU A 203 0.45 5.61 -6.91
N GLN A 204 0.06 4.75 -5.97
CA GLN A 204 0.93 4.31 -4.85
C GLN A 204 1.32 2.83 -4.92
N SER A 205 0.93 2.12 -5.98
CA SER A 205 1.29 0.73 -6.21
C SER A 205 2.67 0.59 -6.87
N HIS A 206 3.48 -0.36 -6.36
CA HIS A 206 4.72 -0.77 -7.00
C HIS A 206 4.46 -1.67 -8.22
N SER A 207 3.60 -2.69 -8.07
CA SER A 207 3.30 -3.66 -9.14
C SER A 207 2.61 -3.02 -10.35
N LEU A 208 1.82 -1.96 -10.15
CA LEU A 208 1.19 -1.21 -11.24
C LEU A 208 2.10 -0.09 -11.81
N GLY A 209 3.33 0.02 -11.32
CA GLY A 209 4.33 0.98 -11.81
C GLY A 209 3.99 2.45 -11.55
N GLY A 210 3.26 2.78 -10.48
CA GLY A 210 2.87 4.15 -10.16
C GLY A 210 3.77 4.87 -9.16
N LEU A 211 4.66 4.15 -8.45
CA LEU A 211 5.68 4.79 -7.60
C LEU A 211 6.71 5.57 -8.44
N PRO A 212 7.25 6.69 -7.94
CA PRO A 212 8.16 7.53 -8.71
C PRO A 212 9.49 6.82 -9.00
N THR A 213 9.99 6.96 -10.22
CA THR A 213 11.32 6.48 -10.62
C THR A 213 12.35 7.60 -10.47
N TYR A 214 13.63 7.26 -10.38
CA TYR A 214 14.69 8.28 -10.36
C TYR A 214 14.65 9.18 -11.61
N GLU A 215 14.27 8.64 -12.75
CA GLU A 215 14.15 9.39 -14.00
C GLU A 215 12.99 10.39 -13.94
N SER A 216 11.81 10.01 -13.42
CA SER A 216 10.71 10.96 -13.26
C SER A 216 11.04 12.07 -12.26
N ILE A 217 11.76 11.74 -11.18
CA ILE A 217 12.28 12.72 -10.20
C ILE A 217 13.32 13.67 -10.83
N GLN A 218 14.07 13.24 -11.85
CA GLN A 218 14.99 14.10 -12.60
C GLN A 218 14.30 14.96 -13.67
N LYS A 219 13.26 14.44 -14.33
CA LYS A 219 12.55 15.12 -15.43
C LYS A 219 11.44 16.06 -14.96
N THR A 220 10.85 15.84 -13.78
CA THR A 220 9.70 16.59 -13.27
C THR A 220 10.10 17.48 -12.08
N PRO A 221 9.77 18.79 -12.07
CA PRO A 221 10.03 19.63 -10.90
C PRO A 221 9.24 19.16 -9.68
N SER A 222 9.72 19.47 -8.47
CA SER A 222 8.95 19.23 -7.25
C SER A 222 7.71 20.11 -7.23
N ALA A 223 6.55 19.55 -6.93
CA ALA A 223 5.33 20.30 -6.69
C ALA A 223 5.45 21.16 -5.41
N SER A 224 4.65 22.21 -5.32
CA SER A 224 4.43 23.02 -4.12
C SER A 224 3.07 22.66 -3.52
N LEU A 225 3.05 22.30 -2.23
CA LEU A 225 1.77 22.05 -1.54
C LEU A 225 1.04 23.36 -1.27
N LEU A 226 1.78 24.43 -0.99
CA LEU A 226 1.21 25.76 -0.79
C LEU A 226 0.37 26.22 -2.00
N GLN A 227 0.91 26.08 -3.22
CA GLN A 227 0.18 26.47 -4.44
C GLN A 227 -1.02 25.55 -4.73
N ALA A 228 -0.90 24.25 -4.49
CA ALA A 228 -2.01 23.31 -4.70
C ALA A 228 -3.15 23.55 -3.69
N PHE A 229 -2.79 23.75 -2.42
CA PHE A 229 -3.73 24.07 -1.34
C PHE A 229 -4.45 25.41 -1.58
N GLN A 230 -3.73 26.45 -2.02
CA GLN A 230 -4.34 27.76 -2.31
C GLN A 230 -5.42 27.67 -3.40
N ARG A 231 -5.20 26.87 -4.46
CA ARG A 231 -6.24 26.62 -5.49
C ARG A 231 -7.42 25.84 -4.90
N ALA A 232 -7.17 24.77 -4.16
CA ALA A 232 -8.23 23.98 -3.52
C ALA A 232 -9.07 24.81 -2.53
N LYS A 233 -8.43 25.65 -1.71
CA LYS A 233 -9.09 26.60 -0.78
C LYS A 233 -9.92 27.64 -1.52
N ALA A 234 -9.42 28.20 -2.63
CA ALA A 234 -10.17 29.17 -3.42
C ALA A 234 -11.45 28.57 -4.01
N VAL A 235 -11.40 27.37 -4.58
CA VAL A 235 -12.58 26.67 -5.12
C VAL A 235 -13.53 26.21 -4.01
N ALA A 236 -13.01 25.77 -2.86
CA ALA A 236 -13.82 25.38 -1.72
C ALA A 236 -14.62 26.55 -1.11
N VAL A 237 -14.02 27.74 -1.03
CA VAL A 237 -14.68 28.95 -0.51
C VAL A 237 -15.55 29.65 -1.55
N GLY A 238 -15.13 29.68 -2.82
CA GLY A 238 -15.83 30.41 -3.90
C GLY A 238 -16.91 29.62 -4.63
N GLU A 239 -16.75 28.30 -4.79
CA GLU A 239 -17.66 27.43 -5.56
C GLU A 239 -18.29 26.31 -4.71
N ALA A 240 -18.01 26.28 -3.40
CA ALA A 240 -18.48 25.27 -2.45
C ALA A 240 -18.11 23.80 -2.79
N LYS A 241 -17.03 23.57 -3.56
CA LYS A 241 -16.63 22.21 -3.99
C LYS A 241 -15.56 21.57 -3.10
N THR A 242 -15.52 20.24 -3.09
CA THR A 242 -14.47 19.48 -2.42
C THR A 242 -13.36 19.07 -3.40
N THR A 243 -12.10 19.13 -2.93
CA THR A 243 -10.90 18.67 -3.63
C THR A 243 -10.10 17.75 -2.72
N VAL A 244 -9.65 16.60 -3.23
CA VAL A 244 -8.82 15.64 -2.49
C VAL A 244 -7.46 15.51 -3.16
N MET A 245 -6.39 15.72 -2.39
CA MET A 245 -5.00 15.65 -2.87
C MET A 245 -4.26 14.51 -2.16
N ALA A 246 -3.55 13.67 -2.90
CA ALA A 246 -2.51 12.79 -2.35
C ALA A 246 -1.13 13.44 -2.52
N VAL A 247 -0.41 13.58 -1.40
CA VAL A 247 0.86 14.31 -1.32
C VAL A 247 1.97 13.33 -0.96
N SER A 248 2.84 13.04 -1.92
CA SER A 248 3.97 12.10 -1.76
C SER A 248 5.27 12.88 -1.55
N LEU A 249 5.78 12.89 -0.32
CA LEU A 249 7.11 13.40 0.02
C LEU A 249 8.15 12.31 -0.25
N THR A 250 8.98 12.49 -1.28
CA THR A 250 9.94 11.49 -1.73
C THR A 250 11.36 11.87 -1.33
N ASP A 251 12.10 10.90 -0.77
CA ASP A 251 13.55 10.99 -0.61
C ASP A 251 14.21 10.80 -1.99
N VAL A 252 14.97 11.79 -2.46
CA VAL A 252 15.68 11.74 -3.75
C VAL A 252 17.03 11.06 -3.62
N HIS A 253 17.62 11.06 -2.43
CA HIS A 253 18.94 10.52 -2.19
C HIS A 253 18.93 9.00 -2.10
N ILE A 254 17.87 8.38 -1.57
CA ILE A 254 17.73 6.91 -1.54
C ILE A 254 17.82 6.30 -2.96
N PHE A 255 17.27 6.96 -3.99
CA PHE A 255 17.42 6.54 -5.39
C PHE A 255 18.84 6.74 -5.93
N THR A 256 19.54 7.77 -5.48
CA THR A 256 20.96 8.01 -5.83
C THR A 256 21.85 6.92 -5.23
N LEU A 257 21.50 6.44 -4.02
CA LEU A 257 22.16 5.33 -3.34
C LEU A 257 21.79 3.98 -3.99
N ALA A 258 20.53 3.79 -4.42
CA ALA A 258 20.08 2.58 -5.11
C ALA A 258 20.84 2.36 -6.43
N LYS A 259 21.06 3.42 -7.22
CA LYS A 259 21.93 3.39 -8.41
C LYS A 259 23.41 3.05 -8.13
N ARG A 260 23.80 2.90 -6.87
CA ARG A 260 25.16 2.55 -6.40
C ARG A 260 25.17 1.28 -5.53
N GLY A 261 24.06 0.54 -5.44
CA GLY A 261 23.92 -0.62 -4.55
C GLY A 261 23.88 -0.29 -3.05
N GLY A 262 23.84 0.98 -2.66
CA GLY A 262 23.98 1.42 -1.25
C GLY A 262 22.67 1.67 -0.49
N ALA A 263 21.51 1.61 -1.15
CA ALA A 263 20.23 1.98 -0.51
C ALA A 263 19.81 1.05 0.64
N GLU A 264 20.27 -0.19 0.66
CA GLU A 264 19.97 -1.16 1.72
C GLU A 264 20.60 -0.76 3.07
N GLN A 265 21.60 0.11 3.08
CA GLN A 265 22.26 0.60 4.30
C GLN A 265 21.49 1.75 4.99
N TYR A 266 20.47 2.35 4.35
CA TYR A 266 19.84 3.59 4.83
C TYR A 266 18.30 3.55 4.88
N PHE A 267 17.74 4.19 5.90
CA PHE A 267 16.31 4.44 6.03
C PHE A 267 15.91 5.69 5.22
N SER A 268 14.78 5.59 4.52
CA SER A 268 14.21 6.69 3.72
C SER A 268 13.10 7.39 4.49
N PHE A 269 13.18 8.71 4.62
CA PHE A 269 12.14 9.52 5.27
C PHE A 269 10.86 9.68 4.43
N ALA A 270 10.79 9.04 3.25
CA ALA A 270 9.70 9.16 2.31
C ALA A 270 8.34 8.76 2.91
N HIS A 271 7.32 9.57 2.65
CA HIS A 271 6.00 9.45 3.28
C HIS A 271 4.92 9.95 2.31
N VAL A 272 3.69 9.44 2.45
CA VAL A 272 2.55 9.87 1.65
C VAL A 272 1.31 9.98 2.53
N PHE A 273 0.55 11.05 2.34
CA PHE A 273 -0.70 11.33 3.02
C PHE A 273 -1.74 11.91 2.07
N THR A 274 -2.98 12.03 2.52
CA THR A 274 -4.04 12.72 1.79
C THR A 274 -4.57 13.94 2.54
N LEU A 275 -4.97 14.93 1.76
CA LEU A 275 -5.48 16.24 2.19
C LEU A 275 -6.82 16.48 1.50
N GLY A 276 -7.91 16.43 2.26
CA GLY A 276 -9.25 16.82 1.81
C GLY A 276 -9.50 18.28 2.13
N VAL A 277 -9.93 19.06 1.14
CA VAL A 277 -10.24 20.48 1.26
C VAL A 277 -11.67 20.69 0.76
N GLY A 278 -12.54 21.21 1.63
CA GLY A 278 -13.96 21.44 1.34
C GLY A 278 -14.45 22.74 1.98
N PRO A 279 -15.73 23.10 1.81
CA PRO A 279 -16.26 24.38 2.28
C PRO A 279 -16.12 24.60 3.80
N GLU A 280 -16.12 23.50 4.56
CA GLU A 280 -16.03 23.50 6.03
C GLU A 280 -14.60 23.66 6.55
N GLY A 281 -13.59 23.58 5.67
CA GLY A 281 -12.18 23.56 6.03
C GLY A 281 -11.47 22.32 5.50
N VAL A 282 -10.62 21.73 6.35
CA VAL A 282 -9.59 20.79 5.89
C VAL A 282 -9.51 19.54 6.76
N MET A 283 -9.35 18.38 6.13
CA MET A 283 -9.02 17.11 6.79
C MET A 283 -7.73 16.53 6.22
N ILE A 284 -7.02 15.78 7.05
CA ILE A 284 -5.76 15.12 6.68
C ILE A 284 -5.89 13.66 7.14
N TRP A 285 -5.64 12.69 6.25
CA TRP A 285 -5.57 11.29 6.62
C TRP A 285 -4.15 10.77 6.43
N GLN A 286 -3.62 10.15 7.49
CA GLN A 286 -2.25 9.64 7.53
C GLN A 286 -2.23 8.24 8.15
N ALA A 287 -1.33 7.40 7.65
CA ALA A 287 -0.73 6.27 8.35
C ALA A 287 0.77 6.36 8.05
N TRP A 288 1.66 5.89 8.92
CA TRP A 288 3.10 6.13 8.70
C TRP A 288 3.85 4.90 8.16
N GLY A 289 3.98 3.84 8.96
CA GLY A 289 4.85 2.71 8.63
C GLY A 289 5.03 1.72 9.78
N LYS A 290 5.94 0.77 9.58
CA LYS A 290 6.37 -0.29 10.52
C LYS A 290 6.46 0.15 12.00
N HIS A 291 7.02 1.35 12.25
CA HIS A 291 7.32 1.92 13.57
C HIS A 291 6.51 3.18 13.91
N GLY A 292 5.39 3.42 13.22
CA GLY A 292 4.47 4.50 13.52
C GLY A 292 3.05 3.97 13.70
N TYR A 293 2.10 4.89 13.82
CA TYR A 293 0.67 4.58 13.85
C TYR A 293 0.17 4.11 12.48
N ARG A 294 -0.96 3.39 12.49
CA ARG A 294 -1.81 3.20 11.29
C ARG A 294 -3.20 3.79 11.42
N LEU A 295 -3.99 3.72 10.34
CA LEU A 295 -5.04 4.71 10.07
C LEU A 295 -6.15 4.74 11.13
N ASP A 296 -6.58 3.60 11.70
CA ASP A 296 -7.60 3.62 12.77
C ASP A 296 -7.12 4.30 14.05
N GLU A 297 -5.82 4.25 14.35
CA GLU A 297 -5.25 4.98 15.49
C GLU A 297 -5.27 6.48 15.22
N TYR A 298 -4.87 6.91 14.03
CA TYR A 298 -4.91 8.31 13.62
C TYR A 298 -6.34 8.89 13.54
N LEU A 299 -7.34 8.04 13.22
CA LEU A 299 -8.76 8.38 13.28
C LEU A 299 -9.25 8.49 14.74
N ARG A 300 -9.08 7.42 15.52
CA ARG A 300 -9.53 7.30 16.92
C ARG A 300 -8.93 8.37 17.83
N ASP A 301 -7.64 8.67 17.65
CA ASP A 301 -6.90 9.66 18.45
C ASP A 301 -7.18 11.10 17.96
N GLY A 302 -8.16 11.27 17.07
CA GLY A 302 -8.74 12.55 16.65
C GLY A 302 -7.92 13.34 15.63
N HIS A 303 -6.81 12.80 15.14
CA HIS A 303 -5.88 13.53 14.26
C HIS A 303 -6.45 13.76 12.84
N ALA A 304 -7.42 12.96 12.42
CA ALA A 304 -8.19 13.15 11.18
C ALA A 304 -9.35 14.16 11.29
N ARG A 305 -9.49 14.90 12.41
CA ARG A 305 -10.55 15.91 12.57
C ARG A 305 -10.53 16.99 11.49
N LEU A 306 -11.67 17.64 11.34
CA LEU A 306 -11.78 18.92 10.63
C LEU A 306 -10.87 19.97 11.29
N ARG A 307 -10.24 20.77 10.43
CA ARG A 307 -9.35 21.87 10.77
C ARG A 307 -9.89 23.14 10.14
N ASP A 308 -9.81 24.23 10.88
CA ASP A 308 -10.03 25.56 10.34
C ASP A 308 -8.95 25.94 9.32
N TRP A 309 -9.15 27.09 8.69
CA TRP A 309 -8.28 27.58 7.64
C TRP A 309 -6.88 28.00 8.12
N ASP A 310 -6.72 28.41 9.38
CA ASP A 310 -5.46 28.91 9.92
C ASP A 310 -4.54 27.76 10.36
N GLU A 311 -5.10 26.71 11.00
CA GLU A 311 -4.38 25.46 11.23
C GLU A 311 -3.92 24.83 9.91
N ALA A 312 -4.79 24.83 8.90
CA ALA A 312 -4.45 24.29 7.59
C ALA A 312 -3.36 25.09 6.86
N ASP A 313 -3.45 26.42 6.83
CA ASP A 313 -2.40 27.29 6.30
C ASP A 313 -1.07 27.08 7.04
N GLN A 314 -1.10 26.91 8.37
CA GLN A 314 0.10 26.64 9.17
C GLN A 314 0.70 25.26 8.91
N PHE A 315 -0.12 24.21 8.77
CA PHE A 315 0.33 22.87 8.38
C PHE A 315 1.03 22.91 7.02
N VAL A 316 0.39 23.53 6.02
CA VAL A 316 0.91 23.62 4.65
C VAL A 316 2.20 24.44 4.59
N ARG A 317 2.33 25.52 5.37
CA ARG A 317 3.57 26.31 5.49
C ARG A 317 4.71 25.53 6.13
N ASP A 318 4.46 24.74 7.19
CA ASP A 318 5.49 23.89 7.78
C ASP A 318 5.87 22.71 6.87
N PHE A 319 4.93 22.16 6.08
CA PHE A 319 5.22 21.17 5.05
C PHE A 319 6.11 21.76 3.95
N GLU A 320 5.77 22.93 3.40
CA GLU A 320 6.55 23.59 2.35
C GLU A 320 7.98 23.91 2.83
N LYS A 321 8.13 24.25 4.12
CA LYS A 321 9.39 24.51 4.82
C LYS A 321 10.22 23.25 5.10
N LEU A 322 9.59 22.09 5.27
CA LEU A 322 10.26 20.79 5.28
C LEU A 322 10.67 20.40 3.85
N ALA A 323 9.75 20.52 2.89
CA ALA A 323 9.91 20.15 1.49
C ALA A 323 10.94 21.01 0.72
N SER A 324 11.20 22.25 1.14
CA SER A 324 12.26 23.10 0.59
C SER A 324 13.63 22.91 1.26
N GLY A 325 13.71 22.16 2.36
CA GLY A 325 14.94 21.89 3.10
C GLY A 325 15.93 21.01 2.31
N LYS A 326 17.23 21.26 2.50
CA LYS A 326 18.33 20.58 1.81
C LYS A 326 19.52 20.46 2.77
N GLY A 327 20.38 19.44 2.57
CA GLY A 327 21.63 19.28 3.31
C GLY A 327 21.70 17.93 4.02
N MET A 328 22.21 17.89 5.25
CA MET A 328 22.14 16.69 6.11
C MET A 328 20.83 16.68 6.91
N TRP A 329 20.32 15.49 7.24
CA TRP A 329 19.25 15.36 8.22
C TRP A 329 19.73 15.90 9.58
N ASN A 330 18.84 16.57 10.32
CA ASN A 330 19.18 17.30 11.54
C ASN A 330 17.95 17.52 12.43
N ALA A 331 18.18 17.96 13.67
CA ALA A 331 17.11 18.15 14.66
C ALA A 331 16.01 19.14 14.25
N LYS A 332 16.30 20.14 13.41
CA LYS A 332 15.29 21.10 12.89
C LYS A 332 14.40 20.44 11.83
N SER A 333 14.97 19.64 10.92
CA SER A 333 14.19 18.81 9.99
C SER A 333 13.34 17.79 10.74
N ASN A 334 13.91 17.08 11.72
CA ASN A 334 13.19 16.12 12.54
C ASN A 334 12.04 16.75 13.34
N LYS A 335 12.24 17.94 13.93
CA LYS A 335 11.16 18.66 14.64
C LYS A 335 10.01 19.07 13.73
N LEU A 336 10.28 19.45 12.47
CA LEU A 336 9.24 19.72 11.47
C LEU A 336 8.53 18.43 11.04
N TYR A 337 9.27 17.37 10.75
CA TYR A 337 8.72 16.05 10.40
C TYR A 337 7.80 15.51 11.50
N LYS A 338 8.23 15.58 12.76
CA LYS A 338 7.43 15.19 13.93
C LYS A 338 6.20 16.08 14.14
N LYS A 339 6.24 17.37 13.80
CA LYS A 339 5.05 18.24 13.85
C LYS A 339 4.01 17.85 12.78
N LEU A 340 4.46 17.48 11.58
CA LEU A 340 3.59 17.21 10.43
C LEU A 340 3.01 15.79 10.43
N PHE A 341 3.84 14.81 10.80
CA PHE A 341 3.56 13.39 10.65
C PHE A 341 3.56 12.61 11.97
N LEU A 342 3.70 13.30 13.12
CA LEU A 342 3.72 12.76 14.49
C LEU A 342 4.83 11.75 14.81
N VAL A 343 5.76 11.50 13.88
CA VAL A 343 6.84 10.51 14.01
C VAL A 343 8.21 11.14 14.21
N ASP A 344 9.02 10.55 15.09
CA ASP A 344 10.38 10.97 15.39
C ASP A 344 11.42 10.08 14.67
N ILE A 345 11.93 10.55 13.54
CA ILE A 345 12.93 9.81 12.74
C ILE A 345 14.24 9.64 13.51
N ASN A 346 14.61 10.59 14.39
CA ASN A 346 15.81 10.45 15.22
C ASN A 346 15.66 9.34 16.27
N GLN A 347 14.44 9.07 16.75
CA GLN A 347 14.17 7.94 17.64
C GLN A 347 14.20 6.59 16.88
N ILE A 348 13.71 6.58 15.63
CA ILE A 348 13.64 5.35 14.81
C ILE A 348 15.01 4.98 14.20
N CYS A 349 15.79 5.97 13.75
CA CYS A 349 17.03 5.79 12.97
C CYS A 349 18.28 6.29 13.71
N GLY A 350 18.19 6.52 15.02
CA GLY A 350 19.31 6.94 15.87
C GLY A 350 20.21 5.77 16.29
N PRO A 351 21.28 6.02 17.08
CA PRO A 351 22.24 4.98 17.48
C PRO A 351 21.63 3.76 18.20
N ASN A 352 20.51 3.97 18.90
CA ASN A 352 19.75 2.93 19.61
C ASN A 352 18.37 2.68 18.96
N GLY A 353 18.19 3.08 17.70
CA GLY A 353 16.92 2.98 16.97
C GLY A 353 16.67 1.58 16.37
N PRO A 354 15.41 1.17 16.18
CA PRO A 354 15.07 -0.11 15.53
C PRO A 354 15.29 -0.14 14.00
N GLU A 355 15.73 0.96 13.39
CA GLU A 355 16.13 1.01 11.97
C GLU A 355 17.54 1.57 11.79
N ARG A 356 18.12 1.13 10.67
CA ARG A 356 19.33 1.68 10.02
C ARG A 356 19.27 3.21 9.84
N PRO A 357 20.43 3.91 9.79
CA PRO A 357 20.47 5.37 9.76
C PRO A 357 19.69 6.00 8.61
N VAL A 358 19.10 7.18 8.84
CA VAL A 358 18.46 7.99 7.79
C VAL A 358 19.46 8.36 6.69
N THR A 359 18.99 8.54 5.45
CA THR A 359 19.84 8.92 4.32
C THR A 359 20.74 10.14 4.62
N PRO A 360 22.05 10.09 4.27
CA PRO A 360 23.04 11.08 4.74
C PRO A 360 22.89 12.45 4.07
N ARG A 361 22.02 12.58 3.06
CA ARG A 361 21.61 13.84 2.46
C ARG A 361 20.10 13.92 2.38
N PHE A 362 19.52 14.80 3.19
CA PHE A 362 18.14 15.22 3.06
C PHE A 362 17.98 16.01 1.75
N LYS A 363 17.37 15.38 0.75
CA LYS A 363 16.85 16.03 -0.46
C LYS A 363 15.48 15.45 -0.79
N THR A 364 14.50 16.33 -0.84
CA THR A 364 13.08 16.07 -1.09
C THR A 364 12.72 16.21 -2.57
N TRP A 365 11.64 15.53 -2.96
CA TRP A 365 10.84 15.82 -4.15
C TRP A 365 9.38 15.51 -3.84
N VAL A 366 8.49 16.46 -4.10
CA VAL A 366 7.06 16.34 -3.79
C VAL A 366 6.28 16.07 -5.08
N ARG A 367 5.44 15.03 -5.04
CA ARG A 367 4.39 14.78 -6.04
C ARG A 367 3.03 15.02 -5.41
N ILE A 368 2.16 15.74 -6.12
CA ILE A 368 0.75 15.92 -5.73
C ILE A 368 -0.11 15.34 -6.83
N ASN A 369 -1.07 14.50 -6.47
CA ASN A 369 -2.14 14.03 -7.35
C ASN A 369 -3.46 14.58 -6.83
N THR A 370 -4.13 15.41 -7.62
CA THR A 370 -5.38 16.07 -7.24
C THR A 370 -6.58 15.39 -7.91
N ILE A 371 -7.63 15.14 -7.13
CA ILE A 371 -8.97 14.85 -7.61
C ILE A 371 -9.81 16.08 -7.27
N GLU A 372 -10.22 16.83 -8.29
CA GLU A 372 -10.98 18.08 -8.18
C GLU A 372 -12.48 17.80 -8.34
N ASN A 373 -13.32 18.66 -7.75
CA ASN A 373 -14.79 18.57 -7.86
C ASN A 373 -15.39 17.25 -7.32
N VAL A 374 -14.80 16.67 -6.27
CA VAL A 374 -15.25 15.42 -5.63
C VAL A 374 -16.70 15.60 -5.15
N THR A 375 -17.59 14.69 -5.54
CA THR A 375 -19.03 14.72 -5.20
C THR A 375 -19.41 13.70 -4.13
N TYR A 376 -20.60 13.85 -3.54
CA TYR A 376 -21.17 12.87 -2.60
C TYR A 376 -21.29 11.47 -3.24
N ASP A 377 -21.69 11.41 -4.51
CA ASP A 377 -21.82 10.17 -5.29
C ASP A 377 -20.47 9.51 -5.54
N ASN A 378 -19.36 10.27 -5.60
CA ASN A 378 -18.02 9.68 -5.70
C ASN A 378 -17.72 8.85 -4.44
N ILE A 379 -18.02 9.39 -3.26
CA ILE A 379 -17.79 8.69 -1.98
C ILE A 379 -18.73 7.49 -1.80
N THR A 380 -19.98 7.64 -2.22
CA THR A 380 -21.04 6.63 -2.00
C THR A 380 -21.24 5.64 -3.16
N LYS A 381 -20.47 5.74 -4.25
CA LYS A 381 -20.57 4.83 -5.40
C LYS A 381 -20.44 3.34 -5.04
N PHE A 382 -19.56 3.00 -4.10
CA PHE A 382 -19.32 1.61 -3.72
C PHE A 382 -20.41 1.08 -2.78
N HIS A 383 -20.93 -0.07 -3.17
CA HIS A 383 -21.86 -0.93 -2.45
C HIS A 383 -21.21 -2.30 -2.33
N TRP A 384 -21.12 -2.84 -1.12
CA TRP A 384 -20.53 -4.16 -0.85
C TRP A 384 -21.64 -5.18 -0.65
N VAL A 385 -21.52 -6.35 -1.28
CA VAL A 385 -22.51 -7.44 -1.27
C VAL A 385 -21.87 -8.77 -0.88
#